data_AF-A0AAV5CNH6-F1
#
_entry.id   AF-A0AAV5CNH6-F1
#
_cell.length_a   1.000
_cell.length_b   1.000
_cell.length_c   1.000
_cell.angle_alpha   90.00
_cell.angle_beta   90.00
_cell.angle_gamma   90.00
#
_symmetry.space_group_name_H-M   'P 1'
#
loop_
_entity.id
_entity.type
_entity.pdbx_description
1 polymer ?
#
loop_
_entity_poly.entity_id
_entity_poly.type
_entity_poly.pdbx_seq_one_letter_code
_entity_poly.pdbx_strand_id
1 'polypeptide(L)'
;MGSALKLLARFNLIDMFPASRPAKDVFSAGSETSGTTTIWAMSELVKNPSLMEQAQAEVRHVLHGKSTVKEAYIQGKFPFLQMVIKETLRMHPPGPLLLPRSF
;
A
#
# COMPACT_ATOMS: atom_id res chain seq x y z
N MET A 1 19.32 -45.09 15.59
CA MET A 1 18.35 -44.76 14.51
C MET A 1 17.51 -43.48 14.75
N GLY A 2 17.83 -42.62 15.73
CA GLY A 2 16.96 -41.47 16.11
C GLY A 2 17.43 -40.06 15.70
N SER A 3 18.55 -39.91 14.97
CA SER A 3 19.13 -38.59 14.67
C SER A 3 18.62 -37.98 13.35
N ALA A 4 18.31 -38.81 12.35
CA ALA A 4 17.80 -38.34 11.06
C ALA A 4 16.38 -37.75 11.14
N LEU A 5 15.52 -38.30 12.02
CA LEU A 5 14.17 -37.76 12.25
C LEU A 5 14.18 -36.40 12.96
N LYS A 6 15.19 -36.10 13.81
CA LYS A 6 15.33 -34.80 14.48
C LYS A 6 15.73 -33.67 13.52
N LEU A 7 16.39 -34.00 12.40
CA LEU A 7 16.74 -33.03 11.36
C LEU A 7 15.54 -32.63 10.50
N LEU A 8 14.64 -33.58 10.23
CA LEU A 8 13.42 -33.33 9.44
C LEU A 8 12.39 -32.48 10.20
N ALA A 9 12.34 -32.56 11.53
CA ALA A 9 11.44 -31.74 12.36
C ALA A 9 11.89 -30.26 12.52
N ARG A 10 13.10 -29.90 12.07
CA ARG A 10 13.61 -28.51 12.06
C ARG A 10 13.47 -27.81 10.71
N PHE A 11 13.03 -28.51 9.67
CA PHE A 11 12.70 -27.92 8.39
C PHE A 11 11.22 -27.50 8.42
N ASN A 12 10.96 -26.26 8.82
CA ASN A 12 9.65 -25.69 8.61
C ASN A 12 9.37 -25.60 7.11
N LEU A 13 8.13 -25.81 6.67
CA LEU A 13 7.71 -25.73 5.27
C LEU A 13 8.03 -24.34 4.63
N ILE A 14 8.20 -23.31 5.47
CA ILE A 14 8.66 -21.97 5.08
C ILE A 14 10.16 -21.95 4.66
N ASP A 15 10.98 -22.85 5.17
CA ASP A 15 12.41 -22.95 4.83
C ASP A 15 12.67 -23.78 3.57
N MET A 16 11.66 -24.49 3.08
CA MET A 16 11.75 -25.44 1.96
C MET A 16 11.82 -24.76 0.57
N PHE A 17 11.41 -23.50 0.46
CA PHE A 17 11.43 -22.73 -0.79
C PHE A 17 11.98 -21.31 -0.59
N PRO A 18 13.32 -21.13 -0.52
CA PRO A 18 13.95 -19.84 -0.24
C PRO A 18 13.61 -18.76 -1.28
N ALA A 19 13.27 -19.14 -2.51
CA ALA A 19 12.83 -18.23 -3.57
C ALA A 19 11.45 -17.58 -3.32
N SER A 20 10.65 -18.10 -2.38
CA SER A 20 9.30 -17.60 -2.09
C SER A 20 9.24 -16.49 -1.04
N ARG A 21 10.34 -16.25 -0.31
CA ARG A 21 10.42 -15.24 0.76
C ARG A 21 10.26 -13.78 0.28
N PRO A 22 11.00 -13.28 -0.73
CA PRO A 22 10.89 -11.89 -1.15
C PRO A 22 9.50 -11.54 -1.69
N ALA A 23 8.81 -12.49 -2.33
CA ALA A 23 7.45 -12.29 -2.81
C ALA A 23 6.45 -12.09 -1.65
N LYS A 24 6.61 -12.82 -0.54
CA LYS A 24 5.77 -12.67 0.65
C LYS A 24 6.01 -11.33 1.34
N ASP A 25 7.27 -10.94 1.50
CA ASP A 25 7.63 -9.68 2.16
C ASP A 25 7.05 -8.47 1.41
N VAL A 26 7.19 -8.44 0.07
CA VAL A 26 6.64 -7.37 -0.77
C VAL A 26 5.11 -7.36 -0.73
N PHE A 27 4.48 -8.54 -0.83
CA PHE A 27 3.03 -8.63 -0.81
C PHE A 27 2.44 -8.16 0.52
N SER A 28 2.97 -8.63 1.65
CA SER A 28 2.49 -8.24 2.98
C SER A 28 2.75 -6.76 3.26
N ALA A 29 3.98 -6.27 3.01
CA ALA A 29 4.33 -4.88 3.26
C ALA A 29 3.51 -3.90 2.40
N GLY A 30 3.26 -4.24 1.13
CA GLY A 30 2.50 -3.41 0.21
C GLY A 30 0.99 -3.44 0.47
N SER A 31 0.42 -4.62 0.74
CA SER A 31 -1.03 -4.78 0.84
C SER A 31 -1.62 -4.08 2.05
N GLU A 32 -1.05 -4.30 3.24
CA GLU A 32 -1.60 -3.75 4.48
C GLU A 32 -1.45 -2.23 4.52
N THR A 33 -0.26 -1.72 4.18
CA THR A 33 -0.01 -0.27 4.19
C THR A 33 -0.87 0.49 3.18
N SER A 34 -0.95 0.03 1.93
CA SER A 34 -1.74 0.70 0.88
C SER A 34 -3.24 0.62 1.15
N GLY A 35 -3.72 -0.51 1.69
CA GLY A 35 -5.11 -0.68 2.12
C GLY A 35 -5.49 0.31 3.20
N THR A 36 -4.70 0.39 4.27
CA THR A 36 -4.92 1.33 5.38
C THR A 36 -4.88 2.79 4.92
N THR A 37 -3.91 3.18 4.08
CA THR A 37 -3.86 4.54 3.53
C THR A 37 -5.10 4.88 2.70
N THR A 38 -5.59 3.95 1.90
CA THR A 38 -6.80 4.17 1.08
C THR A 38 -8.04 4.38 1.95
N ILE A 39 -8.19 3.58 3.01
CA ILE A 39 -9.30 3.70 3.96
C ILE A 39 -9.27 5.08 4.64
N TRP A 40 -8.10 5.53 5.11
CA TRP A 40 -7.97 6.85 5.72
C TRP A 40 -8.24 7.99 4.73
N ALA A 41 -7.69 7.90 3.51
CA ALA A 41 -7.91 8.93 2.49
C ALA A 41 -9.40 9.10 2.17
N MET A 42 -10.12 7.98 1.99
CA MET A 42 -11.57 8.02 1.76
C MET A 42 -12.33 8.55 2.98
N SER A 43 -11.92 8.16 4.19
CA SER A 43 -12.54 8.63 5.43
C SER A 43 -12.43 10.16 5.59
N GLU A 44 -11.25 10.73 5.30
CA GLU A 44 -11.02 12.18 5.38
C GLU A 44 -11.75 12.96 4.28
N LEU A 45 -11.83 12.41 3.06
CA LEU A 45 -12.60 13.02 1.97
C LEU A 45 -14.11 12.99 2.24
N VAL A 46 -14.65 11.88 2.76
CA VAL A 46 -16.09 11.78 3.08
C VAL A 46 -16.49 12.76 4.18
N LYS A 47 -15.61 13.01 5.16
CA LYS A 47 -15.82 14.04 6.20
C LYS A 47 -15.80 15.47 5.65
N ASN A 48 -15.17 15.70 4.49
CA ASN A 48 -15.01 17.02 3.88
C ASN A 48 -15.56 17.03 2.44
N PRO A 49 -16.89 17.15 2.24
CA PRO A 49 -17.53 17.03 0.93
C PRO A 49 -16.98 17.99 -0.14
N SER A 50 -16.55 19.19 0.24
CA SER A 50 -15.94 20.16 -0.69
C SER A 50 -14.61 19.66 -1.26
N LEU A 51 -13.76 19.03 -0.44
CA LEU A 51 -12.49 18.45 -0.91
C LEU A 51 -12.75 17.18 -1.74
N MET A 52 -13.77 16.40 -1.41
CA MET A 52 -14.20 15.26 -2.22
C MET A 52 -14.65 15.71 -3.62
N GLU A 53 -15.46 16.76 -3.71
CA GLU A 53 -15.91 17.32 -4.98
C GLU A 53 -14.71 17.79 -5.82
N GLN A 54 -13.76 18.49 -5.20
CA GLN A 54 -12.54 18.94 -5.88
C GLN A 54 -11.69 17.77 -6.40
N ALA A 55 -11.51 16.70 -5.61
CA ALA A 55 -10.80 15.50 -6.04
C ALA A 55 -11.49 14.83 -7.23
N GLN A 56 -12.81 14.68 -7.17
CA GLN A 56 -13.58 14.11 -8.27
C GLN A 56 -13.55 14.99 -9.52
N ALA A 57 -13.58 16.31 -9.36
CA ALA A 57 -13.48 17.26 -10.47
C ALA A 57 -12.13 17.16 -11.18
N GLU A 58 -11.02 17.09 -10.43
CA GLU A 58 -9.68 16.85 -11.00
C GLU A 58 -9.64 15.54 -11.79
N VAL A 59 -10.18 14.45 -11.22
CA VAL A 59 -10.24 13.14 -11.88
C VAL A 59 -11.02 13.20 -13.19
N ARG A 60 -12.20 13.81 -13.18
CA ARG A 60 -13.03 13.96 -14.39
C ARG A 60 -12.35 14.83 -15.44
N HIS A 61 -11.69 15.90 -15.03
CA HIS A 61 -11.00 16.83 -15.92
C HIS A 61 -9.83 16.15 -16.65
N VAL A 62 -8.94 15.49 -15.89
CA VAL A 62 -7.73 14.86 -16.45
C VAL A 62 -8.05 13.65 -17.33
N LEU A 63 -9.06 12.87 -16.95
CA LEU A 63 -9.42 11.65 -17.67
C LEU A 63 -10.33 11.90 -18.87
N HIS A 64 -10.97 13.07 -18.99
CA HIS A 64 -11.88 13.42 -20.09
C HIS A 64 -12.95 12.34 -20.38
N GLY A 65 -13.47 11.69 -19.34
CA GLY A 65 -14.48 10.63 -19.48
C GLY A 65 -13.95 9.27 -19.98
N LYS A 66 -12.63 9.06 -20.03
CA LYS A 66 -12.05 7.74 -20.32
C LYS A 66 -12.43 6.75 -19.22
N SER A 67 -12.97 5.61 -19.62
CA SER A 67 -13.36 4.52 -18.71
C SER A 67 -12.18 3.71 -18.18
N THR A 68 -11.04 3.72 -18.90
CA THR A 68 -9.83 2.98 -18.51
C THR A 68 -8.67 3.93 -18.24
N VAL A 69 -8.12 3.86 -17.03
CA VAL A 69 -6.92 4.58 -16.62
C VAL A 69 -5.72 3.64 -16.75
N LYS A 70 -4.66 4.11 -17.42
CA LYS A 70 -3.34 3.44 -17.48
C LYS A 70 -2.38 4.22 -16.60
N GLU A 71 -1.36 3.58 -16.01
CA GLU A 71 -0.42 4.30 -15.13
C GLU A 71 0.27 5.48 -15.83
N ALA A 72 0.53 5.36 -17.13
CA ALA A 72 1.09 6.45 -17.94
C ALA A 72 0.24 7.73 -17.97
N TYR A 73 -1.07 7.64 -17.68
CA TYR A 73 -1.95 8.80 -17.58
C TYR A 73 -1.99 9.40 -16.17
N ILE A 74 -1.38 8.74 -15.17
CA ILE A 74 -1.43 9.12 -13.75
C ILE A 74 -0.25 10.01 -13.39
N GLN A 75 0.93 9.73 -13.95
CA GLN A 75 2.17 10.38 -13.55
C GLN A 75 2.14 11.89 -13.85
N GLY A 76 2.21 12.70 -12.78
CA GLY A 76 2.24 14.16 -12.86
C GLY A 76 0.92 14.85 -13.22
N LYS A 77 -0.18 14.12 -13.41
CA LYS A 77 -1.46 14.72 -13.87
C LYS A 77 -2.49 14.99 -12.77
N PHE A 78 -2.27 14.47 -11.56
CA PHE A 78 -3.20 14.60 -10.43
C PHE A 78 -2.57 15.33 -9.24
N PRO A 79 -2.24 16.63 -9.36
CA PRO A 79 -1.58 17.36 -8.28
C PRO A 79 -2.41 17.42 -6.99
N PHE A 80 -3.74 17.59 -7.08
CA PHE A 80 -4.60 17.65 -5.91
C PHE A 80 -4.74 16.27 -5.25
N LEU A 81 -4.98 15.21 -6.01
CA LEU A 81 -5.04 13.85 -5.45
C LEU A 81 -3.71 13.44 -4.79
N GLN A 82 -2.57 13.86 -5.35
CA GLN A 82 -1.27 13.68 -4.71
C GLN A 82 -1.17 14.42 -3.38
N MET A 83 -1.71 15.64 -3.28
CA MET A 83 -1.76 16.37 -2.00
C MET A 83 -2.65 15.65 -0.98
N VAL A 84 -3.82 15.13 -1.39
CA VAL A 84 -4.70 14.35 -0.52
C VAL A 84 -3.95 13.13 0.05
N ILE A 85 -3.22 12.38 -0.79
CA ILE A 85 -2.44 11.22 -0.34
C ILE A 85 -1.33 11.65 0.64
N LYS A 86 -0.57 12.70 0.31
CA LYS A 86 0.50 13.21 1.17
C LYS A 86 -0.03 13.66 2.54
N GLU A 87 -1.15 14.36 2.55
CA GLU A 87 -1.77 14.85 3.79
C GLU A 87 -2.36 13.70 4.60
N THR A 88 -2.96 12.71 3.94
CA THR A 88 -3.42 11.48 4.59
C THR A 88 -2.24 10.76 5.27
N LEU A 89 -1.09 10.63 4.60
CA LEU A 89 0.09 10.00 5.18
C LEU A 89 0.70 10.82 6.32
N ARG A 90 0.55 12.16 6.31
CA ARG A 90 0.99 13.05 7.39
C ARG A 90 0.13 12.84 8.65
N MET A 91 -1.18 12.71 8.49
CA MET A 91 -2.11 12.52 9.61
C MET A 91 -2.17 11.08 10.10
N HIS A 92 -2.17 10.12 9.17
CA HIS A 92 -2.43 8.70 9.39
C HIS A 92 -1.34 7.83 8.76
N PRO A 93 -0.08 7.90 9.25
CA PRO A 93 0.99 7.06 8.74
C PRO A 93 0.70 5.57 9.09
N PRO A 94 0.65 4.64 8.12
CA PRO A 94 0.37 3.22 8.38
C PRO A 94 1.47 2.50 9.17
N GLY A 95 2.62 3.15 9.41
CA GLY A 95 3.71 2.67 10.25
C GLY A 95 4.37 3.82 11.03
N PRO A 96 3.75 4.35 12.10
CA PRO A 96 4.21 5.56 12.78
C PRO A 96 5.60 5.43 13.43
N LEU A 97 5.96 4.22 13.89
CA LEU A 97 7.24 3.93 14.54
C LEU A 97 8.26 3.28 13.59
N LEU A 98 7.88 3.05 12.32
CA LEU A 98 8.66 2.30 11.34
C LEU A 98 9.16 0.95 11.88
N LEU A 99 10.03 0.27 11.12
CA LEU A 99 10.65 -0.97 11.59
C LEU A 99 11.83 -0.66 12.53
N PRO A 100 12.01 -1.41 13.63
CA PRO A 100 13.16 -1.26 14.50
C PRO A 100 14.48 -1.35 13.71
N ARG A 101 15.36 -0.38 13.92
CA ARG A 101 16.72 -0.38 13.38
C ARG A 101 17.69 -0.81 14.49
N SER A 102 18.49 -1.84 14.24
CA SER A 102 19.69 -2.13 15.04
C SER A 102 20.86 -1.32 14.50
N PHE A 103 21.63 -0.69 15.38
CA PHE A 103 22.97 -0.16 15.08
C PHE A 103 24.03 -1.26 15.23
#